data_AF-A0A935FWM1-F1
#
_entry.id   AF-A0A935FWM1-F1
#
_cell.length_a   1.000
_cell.length_b   1.000
_cell.length_c   1.000
_cell.angle_alpha   90.00
_cell.angle_beta   90.00
_cell.angle_gamma   90.00
#
_symmetry.space_group_name_H-M   'P 1'
#
loop_
_entity.id
_entity.type
_entity.pdbx_description
1 polymer ?
#
loop_
_entity_poly.entity_id
_entity_poly.type
_entity_poly.pdbx_seq_one_letter_code
_entity_poly.pdbx_strand_id
1 'polypeptide(L)'
;MNIDYNSYYASGSSEGTNSYPVSWDSTEYDDISAYIGVSGEDNVRFKNTNFVSSTDLHISGASIGDPDLSGRPITGITTDIDGDTRSTSFPYRGADESTAFTLSTLNLTVNLEAYSPVQDTVTVSLEAQPVHTVLLKCQKHI
;
A
#
# COMPACT_ATOMS: atom_id res chain seq x y z
N MET A 1 -5.88 -2.10 22.21
CA MET A 1 -6.19 -3.17 21.23
C MET A 1 -5.05 -3.16 20.23
N ASN A 2 -4.47 -4.30 19.87
CA ASN A 2 -3.46 -4.35 18.80
C ASN A 2 -4.21 -4.36 17.46
N ILE A 3 -4.00 -3.35 16.62
CA ILE A 3 -4.65 -3.18 15.30
C ILE A 3 -3.62 -3.37 14.16
N ASP A 4 -2.49 -4.01 14.43
CA ASP A 4 -1.44 -4.26 13.45
C ASP A 4 -2.02 -4.94 12.20
N TYR A 5 -1.82 -4.31 11.03
CA TYR A 5 -2.26 -4.78 9.72
C TYR A 5 -3.77 -4.84 9.47
N ASN A 6 -4.61 -4.24 10.32
CA ASN A 6 -6.05 -4.21 10.09
C ASN A 6 -6.49 -3.01 9.24
N SER A 7 -7.56 -3.17 8.46
CA SER A 7 -8.23 -2.10 7.74
C SER A 7 -9.55 -1.80 8.43
N TYR A 8 -9.68 -0.61 9.04
CA TYR A 8 -10.86 -0.22 9.81
C TYR A 8 -11.44 1.08 9.26
N TYR A 9 -12.78 1.12 9.15
CA TYR A 9 -13.53 2.30 8.74
C TYR A 9 -14.51 2.70 9.85
N ALA A 10 -14.49 3.98 10.20
CA ALA A 10 -15.53 4.63 11.00
C ALA A 10 -15.77 6.03 10.44
N SER A 11 -17.02 6.47 10.46
CA SER A 11 -17.44 7.78 9.95
C SER A 11 -17.07 8.95 10.87
N GLY A 12 -16.61 8.67 12.09
CA GLY A 12 -16.38 9.68 13.11
C GLY A 12 -17.66 10.27 13.70
N SER A 13 -17.53 11.09 14.75
CA SER A 13 -18.66 11.71 15.45
C SER A 13 -19.32 12.84 14.65
N SER A 14 -18.64 13.33 13.61
CA SER A 14 -19.11 14.43 12.75
C SER A 14 -20.35 14.07 11.91
N GLU A 15 -20.56 12.78 11.63
CA GLU A 15 -21.73 12.29 10.86
C GLU A 15 -22.91 11.88 11.76
N GLY A 16 -22.95 12.36 13.01
CA GLY A 16 -24.05 12.11 13.96
C GLY A 16 -24.13 10.67 14.47
N THR A 17 -23.16 9.83 14.13
CA THR A 17 -23.01 8.47 14.62
C THR A 17 -21.82 8.45 15.58
N ASN A 18 -22.00 8.05 16.84
CA ASN A 18 -20.88 7.84 17.78
C ASN A 18 -20.08 6.59 17.35
N SER A 19 -19.36 6.68 16.23
CA SER A 19 -18.47 5.65 15.71
C SER A 19 -17.07 6.23 15.61
N TYR A 20 -16.21 5.83 16.55
CA TYR A 20 -14.84 6.29 16.60
C TYR A 20 -13.93 5.37 15.77
N PRO A 21 -13.01 5.93 14.95
CA PRO A 21 -12.01 5.15 14.23
C PRO A 21 -11.14 4.29 15.16
N VAL A 22 -10.95 4.69 16.41
CA VAL A 22 -10.19 3.89 17.37
C VAL A 22 -10.51 4.26 18.82
N SER A 23 -10.38 3.29 19.73
CA SER A 23 -10.33 3.52 21.17
C SER A 23 -9.06 2.93 21.77
N TRP A 24 -8.39 3.73 22.60
CA TRP A 24 -7.13 3.36 23.25
C TRP A 24 -7.12 3.87 24.68
N ASP A 25 -6.78 3.00 25.63
CA ASP A 25 -6.72 3.31 27.07
C ASP A 25 -7.97 4.07 27.58
N SER A 26 -9.15 3.56 27.22
CA SER A 26 -10.46 4.16 27.54
C SER A 26 -10.73 5.55 26.96
N THR A 27 -9.88 6.04 26.05
CA THR A 27 -10.11 7.25 25.27
C THR A 27 -10.55 6.89 23.86
N GLU A 28 -11.60 7.54 23.37
CA GLU A 28 -12.11 7.41 22.01
C GLU A 28 -11.56 8.55 21.15
N TYR A 29 -10.96 8.22 20.00
CA TYR A 29 -10.34 9.20 19.11
C TYR A 29 -11.18 9.33 17.85
N ASP A 30 -11.62 10.56 17.55
CA ASP A 30 -12.33 10.92 16.32
C ASP A 30 -11.37 11.43 15.23
N ASP A 31 -10.14 11.80 15.63
CA ASP A 31 -9.06 12.19 14.75
C ASP A 31 -7.92 11.17 14.86
N ILE A 32 -7.63 10.54 13.72
CA ILE A 32 -6.54 9.60 13.55
C ILE A 32 -5.17 10.22 13.87
N SER A 33 -4.97 11.51 13.58
CA SER A 33 -3.69 12.18 13.81
C SER A 33 -3.40 12.28 15.30
N ALA A 34 -4.46 12.51 16.09
CA ALA A 34 -4.39 12.50 17.54
C ALA A 34 -4.10 11.10 18.10
N TYR A 35 -4.67 10.04 17.50
CA TYR A 35 -4.37 8.66 17.90
C TYR A 35 -2.93 8.23 17.57
N ILE A 36 -2.44 8.51 16.36
CA ILE A 36 -1.06 8.16 15.95
C ILE A 36 -0.04 8.82 16.89
N GLY A 37 -0.31 10.05 17.34
CA GLY A 37 0.55 10.76 18.29
C GLY A 37 0.67 10.11 19.67
N VAL A 38 -0.21 9.17 20.02
CA VAL A 38 -0.24 8.54 21.36
C VAL A 38 -0.09 7.02 21.35
N SER A 39 -0.38 6.34 20.24
CA SER A 39 -0.45 4.87 20.20
C SER A 39 0.92 4.20 20.02
N GLY A 40 1.85 4.85 19.33
CA GLY A 40 3.12 4.25 18.93
C GLY A 40 2.96 3.11 17.90
N GLU A 41 1.81 3.03 17.21
CA GLU A 41 1.53 2.00 16.21
C GLU A 41 1.84 2.51 14.78
N ASP A 42 3.05 2.25 14.28
CA ASP A 42 3.53 2.72 12.96
C ASP A 42 2.95 1.93 11.76
N ASN A 43 2.31 0.79 12.03
CA ASN A 43 1.88 -0.18 11.00
C ASN A 43 0.39 -0.13 10.66
N VAL A 44 -0.35 0.83 11.23
CA VAL A 44 -1.77 1.01 10.90
C VAL A 44 -1.88 1.90 9.66
N ARG A 45 -2.83 1.57 8.80
CA ARG A 45 -3.16 2.33 7.60
C ARG A 45 -4.66 2.52 7.56
N PHE A 46 -5.11 3.75 7.83
CA PHE A 46 -6.51 4.12 7.66
C PHE A 46 -6.66 4.73 6.27
N LYS A 47 -7.47 4.09 5.44
CA LYS A 47 -7.71 4.52 4.07
C LYS A 47 -9.19 4.37 3.75
N ASN A 48 -9.78 5.40 3.16
CA ASN A 48 -11.15 5.31 2.70
C ASN A 48 -11.22 4.35 1.52
N THR A 49 -12.12 3.36 1.60
CA THR A 49 -12.31 2.37 0.54
C THR A 49 -13.55 2.73 -0.26
N ASN A 50 -13.42 2.70 -1.58
CA ASN A 50 -14.52 2.86 -2.52
C ASN A 50 -15.08 1.47 -2.85
N PHE A 51 -16.39 1.33 -2.70
CA PHE A 51 -17.13 0.14 -3.09
C PHE A 51 -18.06 0.45 -4.26
N VAL A 52 -18.52 -0.56 -4.99
CA VAL A 52 -19.49 -0.38 -6.08
C VAL A 52 -20.80 0.21 -5.53
N SER A 53 -21.28 -0.28 -4.39
CA SER A 53 -22.45 0.28 -3.68
C SER A 53 -22.48 -0.15 -2.20
N SER A 54 -23.53 0.23 -1.46
CA SER A 54 -23.73 -0.22 -0.08
C SER A 54 -24.07 -1.71 0.06
N THR A 55 -24.48 -2.36 -1.02
CA THR A 55 -24.81 -3.79 -1.07
C THR A 55 -23.80 -4.60 -1.88
N ASP A 56 -22.98 -3.92 -2.67
CA ASP A 56 -21.94 -4.51 -3.49
C ASP A 56 -20.59 -3.99 -3.01
N LEU A 57 -19.96 -4.79 -2.15
CA LEU A 57 -18.72 -4.45 -1.45
C LEU A 57 -17.46 -4.83 -2.23
N HIS A 58 -17.56 -5.06 -3.54
CA HIS A 58 -16.37 -5.14 -4.38
C HIS A 58 -15.68 -3.77 -4.47
N ILE A 59 -14.36 -3.78 -4.41
CA ILE A 59 -13.52 -2.59 -4.44
C ILE A 59 -13.63 -1.90 -5.81
N SER A 60 -13.70 -0.57 -5.80
CA SER A 60 -13.99 0.20 -7.01
C SER A 60 -13.23 1.53 -7.04
N GLY A 61 -13.37 2.27 -8.14
CA GLY A 61 -12.91 3.66 -8.24
C GLY A 61 -11.43 3.85 -7.88
N ALA A 62 -11.16 4.83 -7.02
CA ALA A 62 -9.80 5.20 -6.62
C ALA A 62 -9.11 4.16 -5.72
N SER A 63 -9.85 3.19 -5.19
CA SER A 63 -9.28 2.10 -4.38
C SER A 63 -8.63 1.01 -5.23
N ILE A 64 -8.97 0.89 -6.50
CA ILE A 64 -8.29 -0.02 -7.44
C ILE A 64 -6.86 0.47 -7.68
N GLY A 65 -5.88 -0.34 -7.28
CA GLY A 65 -4.45 -0.05 -7.42
C GLY A 65 -3.88 0.84 -6.33
N ASP A 66 -4.64 1.14 -5.28
CA ASP A 66 -4.17 1.98 -4.19
C ASP A 66 -3.10 1.24 -3.36
N PRO A 67 -1.83 1.71 -3.32
CA PRO A 67 -0.77 1.04 -2.59
C PRO A 67 -1.07 1.00 -1.08
N ASP A 68 -1.82 1.97 -0.56
CA ASP A 68 -2.21 1.96 0.83
C ASP A 68 -3.22 0.87 1.13
N LEU A 69 -3.89 0.26 0.16
CA LEU A 69 -4.80 -0.89 0.35
C LEU A 69 -4.12 -2.23 0.07
N SER A 70 -2.85 -2.23 -0.32
CA SER A 70 -2.09 -3.47 -0.54
C SER A 70 -1.72 -4.17 0.78
N GLY A 71 -1.78 -5.48 0.77
CA GLY A 71 -1.46 -6.36 1.88
C GLY A 71 -0.21 -7.19 1.62
N ARG A 72 0.27 -7.88 2.65
CA ARG A 72 1.31 -8.90 2.50
C ARG A 72 0.66 -10.22 2.02
N PRO A 73 1.15 -10.84 0.94
CA PRO A 73 0.73 -12.20 0.57
C PRO A 73 0.89 -13.18 1.73
N ILE A 74 -0.15 -13.98 1.97
CA ILE A 74 -0.15 -15.02 3.00
C ILE A 74 -0.18 -16.37 2.31
N THR A 75 0.84 -17.20 2.58
CA THR A 75 0.90 -18.56 2.04
C THR A 75 -0.35 -19.35 2.42
N GLY A 76 -1.01 -19.94 1.41
CA GLY A 76 -2.24 -20.70 1.59
C GLY A 76 -3.53 -19.89 1.43
N ILE A 77 -3.46 -18.56 1.31
CA ILE A 77 -4.60 -17.70 0.96
C ILE A 77 -4.41 -17.24 -0.48
N THR A 78 -4.88 -18.05 -1.43
CA THR A 78 -4.65 -17.84 -2.87
C THR A 78 -5.85 -17.28 -3.62
N THR A 79 -7.03 -17.31 -2.99
CA THR A 79 -8.25 -16.74 -3.56
C THR A 79 -8.93 -15.84 -2.56
N ASP A 80 -9.79 -14.98 -3.06
CA ASP A 80 -10.68 -14.15 -2.26
C ASP A 80 -12.02 -14.86 -2.00
N ILE A 81 -13.06 -14.13 -1.57
CA ILE A 81 -14.37 -14.71 -1.23
C ILE A 81 -15.19 -15.10 -2.47
N ASP A 82 -14.96 -14.45 -3.60
CA ASP A 82 -15.65 -14.67 -4.87
C ASP A 82 -14.93 -15.71 -5.75
N GLY A 83 -13.72 -16.09 -5.35
CA GLY A 83 -12.90 -17.11 -6.00
C GLY A 83 -11.84 -16.53 -6.95
N ASP A 84 -11.72 -15.20 -7.00
CA ASP A 84 -10.69 -14.53 -7.78
C ASP A 84 -9.31 -14.77 -7.17
N THR A 85 -8.31 -14.91 -8.03
CA THR A 85 -6.94 -15.21 -7.60
C THR A 85 -6.30 -13.99 -6.98
N ARG A 86 -5.88 -14.09 -5.73
CA ARG A 86 -5.14 -13.02 -5.04
C ARG A 86 -3.78 -12.78 -5.69
N SER A 87 -3.41 -11.51 -5.80
CA SER A 87 -2.09 -11.13 -6.28
C SER A 87 -0.99 -11.75 -5.41
N THR A 88 0.02 -12.33 -6.04
CA THR A 88 1.16 -12.96 -5.34
C THR A 88 2.15 -11.95 -4.77
N SER A 89 2.03 -10.68 -5.17
CA SER A 89 2.93 -9.60 -4.74
C SER A 89 2.19 -8.50 -3.97
N PHE A 90 0.96 -8.17 -4.37
CA PHE A 90 0.21 -7.01 -3.87
C PHE A 90 -1.28 -7.35 -3.70
N PRO A 91 -1.67 -8.35 -2.90
CA PRO A 91 -3.09 -8.64 -2.68
C PRO A 91 -3.77 -7.47 -1.98
N TYR A 92 -5.05 -7.24 -2.22
CA TYR A 92 -5.77 -6.23 -1.44
C TYR A 92 -5.99 -6.69 0.00
N ARG A 93 -5.90 -5.75 0.95
CA ARG A 93 -6.37 -5.95 2.32
C ARG A 93 -7.90 -5.93 2.29
N GLY A 94 -8.52 -7.01 2.74
CA GLY A 94 -9.97 -7.19 2.68
C GLY A 94 -10.34 -8.52 2.06
N ALA A 95 -11.60 -8.68 1.68
CA ALA A 95 -12.17 -9.93 1.19
C ALA A 95 -12.24 -10.06 -0.34
N ASP A 96 -11.87 -9.01 -1.08
CA ASP A 96 -12.04 -8.88 -2.53
C ASP A 96 -10.69 -8.56 -3.19
N GLU A 97 -10.45 -9.13 -4.37
CA GLU A 97 -9.31 -8.87 -5.23
C GLU A 97 -9.74 -8.34 -6.60
N SER A 98 -9.56 -7.03 -6.82
CA SER A 98 -9.94 -6.45 -8.12
C SER A 98 -9.08 -6.95 -9.27
N THR A 99 -9.72 -7.60 -10.24
CA THR A 99 -9.11 -7.98 -11.52
C THR A 99 -8.93 -6.80 -12.49
N ALA A 100 -9.46 -5.61 -12.16
CA ALA A 100 -9.33 -4.41 -12.99
C ALA A 100 -7.98 -3.71 -12.83
N PHE A 101 -7.21 -4.01 -11.78
CA PHE A 101 -5.88 -3.45 -11.62
C PHE A 101 -4.86 -4.20 -12.47
N THR A 102 -4.09 -3.45 -13.26
CA THR A 102 -2.95 -3.99 -14.01
C THR A 102 -1.68 -3.24 -13.62
N LEU A 103 -0.63 -3.98 -13.27
CA LEU A 103 0.67 -3.39 -12.98
C LEU A 103 1.22 -2.76 -14.26
N SER A 104 1.52 -1.46 -14.20
CA SER A 104 2.22 -0.79 -15.29
C SER A 104 3.68 -1.22 -15.33
N THR A 105 4.18 -1.52 -16.53
CA THR A 105 5.59 -1.84 -16.74
C THR A 105 6.38 -0.53 -16.84
N LEU A 106 7.35 -0.32 -15.94
CA LEU A 106 8.30 0.78 -16.06
C LEU A 106 9.46 0.37 -16.98
N ASN A 107 9.48 0.89 -18.20
CA ASN A 107 10.59 0.70 -19.12
C ASN A 107 11.64 1.80 -18.88
N LEU A 108 12.84 1.44 -18.41
CA LEU A 108 13.97 2.35 -18.29
C LEU A 108 14.95 2.13 -19.46
N THR A 109 15.11 3.14 -20.32
CA THR A 109 16.14 3.13 -21.36
C THR A 109 17.37 3.89 -20.86
N VAL A 110 18.49 3.18 -20.68
CA VAL A 110 19.77 3.79 -20.29
C VAL A 110 20.69 3.82 -21.51
N ASN A 111 21.01 5.02 -22.00
CA ASN A 111 22.04 5.19 -23.03
C ASN A 111 23.39 5.40 -22.33
N LEU A 112 24.25 4.39 -22.39
CA LEU A 112 25.60 4.44 -21.84
C LEU A 112 26.57 4.76 -22.99
N GLU A 113 27.18 5.94 -22.96
CA GLU A 113 28.31 6.27 -23.84
C GLU A 113 29.60 6.05 -23.06
N ALA A 114 30.34 4.99 -23.39
CA ALA A 114 31.67 4.77 -22.85
C ALA A 114 32.68 5.68 -23.59
N TYR A 115 33.41 6.53 -22.85
CA TYR A 115 34.51 7.33 -23.40
C TYR A 115 35.89 6.71 -23.15
N SER A 116 35.97 5.55 -22.50
CA SER A 116 37.24 4.97 -22.02
C SER A 116 37.69 3.74 -22.83
N PRO A 117 38.99 3.63 -23.20
CA PRO A 117 39.56 2.42 -23.81
C PRO A 117 39.77 1.26 -22.81
N VAL A 118 39.47 1.48 -21.53
CA VAL A 118 39.51 0.48 -20.46
C VAL A 118 38.08 0.15 -20.05
N GLN A 119 37.76 -1.12 -19.82
CA GLN A 119 36.41 -1.56 -19.43
C GLN A 119 35.94 -0.84 -18.15
N ASP A 120 35.08 0.16 -18.30
CA ASP A 120 34.30 0.73 -17.19
C ASP A 120 33.02 -0.09 -17.02
N THR A 121 32.82 -0.66 -15.83
CA THR A 121 31.60 -1.40 -15.51
C THR A 121 30.59 -0.44 -14.88
N VAL A 122 29.48 -0.15 -15.57
CA VAL A 122 28.38 0.66 -15.02
C VAL A 122 27.32 -0.28 -14.46
N THR A 123 27.11 -0.24 -13.15
CA THR A 123 26.05 -1.02 -12.47
C THR A 123 24.89 -0.09 -12.12
N VAL A 124 23.69 -0.38 -12.63
CA VAL A 124 22.46 0.32 -12.28
C VAL A 124 21.63 -0.58 -11.38
N SER A 125 21.48 -0.22 -10.10
CA SER A 125 20.62 -0.92 -9.16
C SER A 125 19.34 -0.10 -8.95
N LEU A 126 18.19 -0.68 -9.28
CA LEU A 126 16.88 -0.11 -8.98
C LEU A 126 16.26 -0.94 -7.86
N GLU A 127 16.05 -0.32 -6.70
CA GLU A 127 15.32 -0.94 -5.60
C GLU A 127 13.92 -0.32 -5.55
N ALA A 128 12.87 -1.13 -5.55
CA ALA A 128 11.53 -0.64 -5.28
C ALA A 128 11.49 -0.12 -3.85
N GLN A 129 11.30 1.19 -3.68
CA GLN A 129 11.14 1.84 -2.39
C GLN A 129 9.74 2.45 -2.31
N PRO A 130 9.12 2.51 -1.12
CA PRO A 130 7.79 3.11 -0.93
C PRO A 130 7.76 4.63 -1.23
N VAL A 131 8.91 5.26 -1.47
CA VAL A 131 9.02 6.68 -1.79
C VAL A 131 9.73 6.84 -3.14
N HIS A 132 9.15 7.68 -4.01
CA HIS A 132 9.57 7.97 -5.39
C HIS A 132 10.94 8.67 -5.49
N THR A 133 12.02 8.10 -4.98
CA THR A 133 13.37 8.67 -5.17
C THR A 133 14.36 7.57 -5.54
N VAL A 134 14.74 7.54 -6.81
CA VAL A 134 15.79 6.66 -7.33
C VAL A 134 17.12 7.39 -7.18
N LEU A 135 17.98 6.91 -6.28
CA LEU A 135 19.33 7.44 -6.09
C LEU A 135 20.32 6.79 -7.06
N LEU A 136 20.78 7.53 -8.05
CA LEU A 136 21.85 7.10 -8.96
C LEU A 136 23.22 7.31 -8.29
N LYS A 137 23.94 6.23 -8.00
CA LYS A 137 25.34 6.30 -7.54
C LYS A 137 26.28 5.92 -8.67
N CYS A 138 27.11 6.85 -9.13
CA CYS A 138 28.26 6.53 -9.97
C CYS A 138 29.47 6.29 -9.06
N GLN A 139 30.05 5.09 -9.06
CA GLN A 139 31.33 4.82 -8.41
C GLN A 139 32.41 4.70 -9.47
N LYS A 140 33.38 5.62 -9.44
CA LYS A 140 34.62 5.50 -10.20
C LYS A 140 35.55 4.55 -9.46
N HIS A 141 35.86 3.39 -10.02
CA HIS A 141 37.01 2.61 -9.57
C HIS A 141 38.28 3.30 -10.09
N ILE A 142 39.22 3.56 -9.17
CA ILE A 142 40.53 4.17 -9.45
C ILE A 142 41.50 3.07 -9.88
#